data_AF-A0AAW4QW04-F1
#
_entry.id   AF-A0AAW4QW04-F1
#
_cell.length_a   1.000
_cell.length_b   1.000
_cell.length_c   1.000
_cell.angle_alpha   90.00
_cell.angle_beta   90.00
_cell.angle_gamma   90.00
#
_symmetry.space_group_name_H-M   'P 1'
#
loop_
_entity.id
_entity.type
_entity.pdbx_description
1 polymer ?
#
loop_
_entity_poly.entity_id
_entity_poly.type
_entity_poly.pdbx_seq_one_letter_code
_entity_poly.pdbx_strand_id
1 'polypeptide(L)'
;MRDVRDLAFGLDHEVGQIKGHADTLIDVETLLGQLNDRMLEAEMKGEEKSCYKEHHRTIRILWHVMRQLKTELIGSVEEFDKINTDLFNEVVKNSGKIQ
;
A
#
# COMPACT_ATOMS: atom_id res chain seq x y z
N MET A 1 11.45 -6.49 26.71
CA MET A 1 11.93 -7.07 25.43
C MET A 1 10.79 -7.89 24.88
N ARG A 2 10.41 -7.68 23.62
CA ARG A 2 9.52 -8.61 22.91
C ARG A 2 10.33 -9.89 22.67
N ASP A 3 9.72 -11.06 22.83
CA ASP A 3 10.39 -12.32 22.48
C ASP A 3 10.56 -12.41 20.95
N VAL A 4 11.53 -13.19 20.49
CA VAL A 4 11.80 -13.44 19.06
C VAL A 4 10.54 -13.92 18.34
N ARG A 5 9.69 -14.71 19.03
CA ARG A 5 8.41 -15.16 18.50
C ARG A 5 7.44 -14.01 18.22
N ASP A 6 7.36 -13.04 19.13
CA ASP A 6 6.47 -11.88 18.97
C ASP A 6 6.95 -10.98 17.84
N LEU A 7 8.27 -10.84 17.68
CA LEU A 7 8.87 -10.09 16.57
C LEU A 7 8.65 -10.79 15.22
N ALA A 8 8.80 -12.11 15.15
CA ALA A 8 8.52 -12.88 13.95
C ALA A 8 7.04 -12.80 13.55
N PHE A 9 6.13 -12.88 14.51
CA PHE A 9 4.69 -12.68 14.26
C PHE A 9 4.39 -11.26 13.75
N GLY A 10 5.02 -10.25 14.35
CA GLY A 10 4.91 -8.86 13.89
C GLY A 10 5.41 -8.66 12.46
N LEU A 11 6.53 -9.28 12.08
CA LEU A 11 7.06 -9.25 10.70
C LEU A 11 6.07 -9.87 9.71
N ASP A 12 5.55 -11.06 10.00
CA ASP A 12 4.58 -11.73 9.13
C ASP A 12 3.30 -10.89 8.96
N HIS A 13 2.84 -10.26 10.06
CA HIS A 13 1.72 -9.34 10.03
C HIS A 13 1.96 -8.15 9.10
N GLU A 14 3.07 -7.41 9.27
CA GLU A 14 3.36 -6.23 8.46
C GLU A 14 3.61 -6.59 6.98
N VAL A 15 4.25 -7.73 6.70
CA VAL A 15 4.39 -8.24 5.33
C VAL A 15 3.02 -8.51 4.71
N GLY A 16 2.10 -9.09 5.48
CA GLY A 16 0.71 -9.30 5.08
C GLY A 16 -0.01 -8.00 4.74
N GLN A 17 0.13 -6.97 5.60
CA GLN A 17 -0.44 -5.64 5.36
C GLN A 17 0.13 -4.99 4.10
N ILE A 18 1.47 -4.97 3.96
CA ILE A 18 2.17 -4.42 2.79
C ILE A 18 1.68 -5.10 1.50
N LYS A 19 1.57 -6.43 1.50
CA LYS A 19 1.07 -7.17 0.34
C LYS A 19 -0.37 -6.79 0.01
N GLY A 20 -1.25 -6.72 1.00
CA GLY A 20 -2.65 -6.31 0.79
C GLY A 20 -2.79 -4.88 0.25
N HIS A 21 -1.98 -3.94 0.76
CA HIS A 21 -1.92 -2.58 0.24
C HIS A 21 -1.39 -2.53 -1.21
N ALA A 22 -0.37 -3.33 -1.54
CA ALA A 22 0.16 -3.45 -2.89
C ALA A 22 -0.86 -4.02 -3.88
N ASP A 23 -1.60 -5.07 -3.49
CA ASP A 23 -2.68 -5.63 -4.30
C ASP A 23 -3.78 -4.58 -4.57
N THR A 24 -4.14 -3.78 -3.55
CA THR A 24 -5.12 -2.71 -3.72
C THR A 24 -4.61 -1.58 -4.62
N LEU A 25 -3.30 -1.27 -4.59
CA LEU A 25 -2.70 -0.29 -5.51
C LEU A 25 -2.77 -0.78 -6.97
N ILE A 26 -2.54 -2.07 -7.22
CA ILE A 26 -2.67 -2.67 -8.56
C ILE A 26 -4.12 -2.54 -9.08
N ASP A 27 -5.10 -2.74 -8.21
CA ASP A 27 -6.52 -2.55 -8.55
C ASP A 27 -6.83 -1.10 -8.89
N VAL A 28 -6.33 -0.15 -8.10
CA VAL A 28 -6.49 1.29 -8.36
C VAL A 28 -5.84 1.69 -9.69
N GLU A 29 -4.64 1.20 -9.97
CA GLU A 29 -3.95 1.43 -11.25
C GLU A 29 -4.78 0.92 -12.43
N THR A 30 -5.32 -0.30 -12.32
CA THR A 30 -6.18 -0.91 -13.33
C THR A 30 -7.43 -0.05 -13.57
N LEU A 31 -8.09 0.42 -12.51
CA LEU A 31 -9.28 1.28 -12.62
C LEU A 31 -8.95 2.66 -13.22
N LEU A 32 -7.80 3.23 -12.89
CA LEU A 32 -7.32 4.48 -13.48
C LEU A 32 -7.04 4.32 -14.98
N GLY A 33 -6.41 3.21 -15.38
CA GLY A 33 -6.18 2.88 -16.79
C GLY A 33 -7.49 2.79 -17.58
N GLN A 34 -8.46 2.02 -17.08
CA GLN A 34 -9.78 1.90 -17.69
C GLN A 34 -10.51 3.25 -17.79
N LEU A 35 -10.37 4.10 -16.77
CA LEU A 35 -10.98 5.43 -16.77
C LEU A 35 -10.33 6.34 -17.82
N ASN A 36 -9.00 6.28 -17.94
CA ASN A 36 -8.25 7.02 -18.94
C ASN A 36 -8.68 6.64 -20.37
N ASP A 37 -8.84 5.34 -20.64
CA ASP A 37 -9.31 4.85 -21.95
C ASP A 37 -10.73 5.35 -22.26
N ARG A 38 -11.63 5.31 -21.28
CA ARG A 38 -13.01 5.85 -21.44
C ARG A 38 -13.03 7.35 -21.69
N MET A 39 -12.17 8.10 -21.00
CA MET A 39 -12.05 9.54 -21.20
C MET A 39 -11.54 9.85 -22.62
N LEU A 40 -10.56 9.10 -23.10
CA LEU A 40 -10.06 9.21 -24.47
C LEU A 40 -11.15 8.87 -25.50
N GLU A 41 -11.92 7.81 -25.28
CA GLU A 41 -13.05 7.47 -26.16
C GLU A 41 -14.12 8.57 -26.20
N ALA A 42 -14.43 9.19 -25.05
CA ALA A 42 -15.36 10.31 -24.98
C ALA A 42 -14.82 11.53 -25.74
N GLU A 43 -13.51 11.80 -25.65
CA GLU A 43 -12.84 12.86 -26.42
C GLU A 43 -12.90 12.61 -27.92
N MET A 44 -12.60 11.39 -28.36
CA MET A 44 -12.70 11.02 -29.77
C MET A 44 -14.12 11.17 -30.35
N LYS A 45 -15.15 11.10 -29.50
CA LYS A 45 -16.56 11.27 -29.88
C LYS A 45 -17.08 12.70 -29.67
N GLY A 46 -16.32 13.59 -29.04
CA GLY A 46 -16.75 14.95 -28.66
C GLY A 46 -17.82 14.95 -27.55
N GLU A 47 -17.82 13.93 -26.70
CA GLU A 47 -18.81 13.69 -25.64
C GLU A 47 -18.28 14.01 -24.23
N GLU A 48 -17.08 14.60 -24.11
CA GLU A 48 -16.35 14.79 -22.84
C GLU A 48 -17.18 15.53 -21.81
N LYS A 49 -17.92 16.55 -22.25
CA LYS A 49 -18.78 17.37 -21.39
C LYS A 49 -19.90 16.54 -20.75
N SER A 50 -20.43 15.56 -21.47
CA SER A 50 -21.49 14.68 -20.98
C SER A 50 -20.96 13.64 -19.99
N CYS A 51 -19.74 13.15 -20.20
CA CYS A 51 -19.09 12.14 -19.35
C CYS A 51 -18.33 12.75 -18.15
N TYR A 52 -18.07 14.06 -18.14
CA TYR A 52 -17.28 14.75 -17.12
C TYR A 52 -17.71 14.45 -15.69
N LYS A 53 -19.02 14.46 -15.41
CA LYS A 53 -19.54 14.23 -14.05
C LYS A 53 -19.21 12.83 -13.54
N GLU A 54 -19.29 11.83 -14.40
CA GLU A 54 -18.96 10.45 -14.07
C GLU A 54 -17.45 10.32 -13.84
N HIS A 55 -16.64 10.77 -14.80
CA HIS A 55 -15.18 10.69 -14.71
C HIS A 55 -14.64 11.44 -13.49
N HIS A 56 -15.09 12.66 -13.24
CA HIS A 56 -14.68 13.45 -12.08
C HIS A 56 -15.02 12.73 -10.76
N ARG A 57 -16.19 12.09 -10.65
CA ARG A 57 -16.55 11.33 -9.45
C ARG A 57 -15.59 10.15 -9.25
N THR A 58 -15.31 9.40 -10.31
CA THR A 58 -14.43 8.22 -10.26
C THR A 58 -13.00 8.63 -9.91
N ILE A 59 -12.44 9.66 -10.57
CA ILE A 59 -11.11 10.22 -10.25
C ILE A 59 -11.03 10.60 -8.77
N ARG A 60 -12.03 11.32 -8.26
CA ARG A 60 -12.04 11.75 -6.85
C ARG A 60 -12.03 10.57 -5.88
N ILE A 61 -12.80 9.51 -6.16
CA ILE A 61 -12.83 8.30 -5.33
C ILE A 61 -11.48 7.60 -5.37
N LEU A 62 -10.95 7.33 -6.56
CA LEU A 62 -9.65 6.66 -6.73
C LEU A 62 -8.51 7.46 -6.08
N TRP A 63 -8.56 8.79 -6.17
CA TRP A 63 -7.62 9.68 -5.47
C TRP A 63 -7.69 9.52 -3.95
N HIS A 64 -8.89 9.45 -3.35
CA HIS A 64 -9.04 9.25 -1.92
C HIS A 64 -8.51 7.89 -1.48
N VAL A 65 -8.80 6.83 -2.23
CA VAL A 65 -8.30 5.48 -1.95
C VAL A 65 -6.78 5.45 -2.02
N MET A 66 -6.19 5.98 -3.10
CA MET A 66 -4.73 6.04 -3.26
C MET A 66 -4.06 6.84 -2.13
N ARG A 67 -4.66 7.96 -1.70
CA ARG A 67 -4.13 8.76 -0.60
C ARG A 67 -4.13 7.99 0.72
N GLN A 68 -5.21 7.26 1.00
CA GLN A 68 -5.30 6.45 2.22
C GLN A 68 -4.30 5.28 2.18
N LEU A 69 -4.27 4.51 1.09
CA LEU A 69 -3.32 3.41 0.89
C LEU A 69 -1.87 3.86 1.03
N LYS A 70 -1.52 5.04 0.50
CA LYS A 70 -0.18 5.59 0.65
C LYS A 70 0.18 5.79 2.12
N THR A 71 -0.72 6.36 2.92
CA THR A 71 -0.47 6.58 4.35
C THR A 71 -0.35 5.27 5.11
N GLU A 72 -1.22 4.30 4.84
CA GLU A 72 -1.19 2.98 5.49
C GLU A 72 0.07 2.18 5.11
N LEU A 73 0.45 2.18 3.83
CA LEU A 73 1.66 1.50 3.35
C LEU A 73 2.92 2.08 3.95
N ILE A 74 3.04 3.41 4.05
CA ILE A 74 4.16 4.06 4.73
C ILE A 74 4.24 3.60 6.19
N GLY A 75 3.11 3.59 6.90
CA GLY A 75 3.05 3.14 8.30
C GLY A 75 3.48 1.69 8.48
N SER A 76 3.02 0.77 7.62
CA SER A 76 3.43 -0.63 7.68
C SER A 76 4.91 -0.84 7.36
N VAL A 77 5.48 -0.08 6.42
CA VAL A 77 6.92 -0.14 6.13
C VAL A 77 7.74 0.37 7.32
N GLU A 78 7.33 1.47 7.95
CA GLU A 78 8.01 2.00 9.13
C GLU A 78 8.00 1.02 10.32
N GLU A 79 6.86 0.38 10.61
CA GLU A 79 6.79 -0.61 11.70
C GLU A 79 7.53 -1.91 11.31
N PHE A 80 7.50 -2.33 10.04
CA PHE A 80 8.31 -3.44 9.53
C PHE A 80 9.81 -3.20 9.79
N ASP A 81 10.33 -2.03 9.40
CA ASP A 81 11.75 -1.69 9.56
C ASP A 81 12.16 -1.66 11.04
N LYS A 82 11.28 -1.18 11.91
CA LYS A 82 11.48 -1.17 13.36
C LYS A 82 11.50 -2.58 13.93
N ILE A 83 10.53 -3.44 13.59
CA ILE A 83 10.50 -4.83 14.06
C ILE A 83 11.74 -5.59 13.56
N ASN A 84 12.15 -5.36 12.31
CA ASN A 84 13.33 -5.97 11.72
C ASN A 84 14.62 -5.52 12.48
N THR A 85 14.72 -4.24 12.81
CA THR A 85 15.82 -3.69 13.61
C THR A 85 15.85 -4.28 15.02
N ASP A 86 14.68 -4.39 15.67
CA ASP A 86 14.55 -4.99 17.00
C ASP A 86 14.93 -6.47 16.99
N LEU A 87 14.52 -7.22 15.96
CA LEU A 87 14.90 -8.62 15.77
C LEU A 87 16.41 -8.78 15.57
N PHE A 88 17.01 -7.98 14.69
CA PHE A 88 18.45 -8.00 14.48
C PHE A 88 19.22 -7.75 15.78
N ASN A 89 18.79 -6.73 16.54
CA ASN A 89 19.40 -6.39 17.82
C ASN A 89 19.26 -7.53 18.83
N GLU A 90 18.10 -8.17 18.92
CA GLU A 90 17.88 -9.29 19.84
C GLU A 90 18.73 -10.51 19.48
N VAL A 91 18.81 -10.85 18.19
CA VAL A 91 19.65 -11.96 17.69
C VAL A 91 21.13 -11.68 17.94
N VAL A 92 21.62 -10.49 17.56
CA VAL A 92 23.04 -10.11 17.71
C VAL A 92 23.44 -10.05 19.19
N LYS A 93 22.61 -9.43 20.04
CA LYS A 93 22.88 -9.34 21.49
C LYS A 93 22.86 -10.69 22.18
N ASN A 94 22.02 -11.63 21.73
CA ASN A 94 22.00 -12.98 22.29
C ASN A 94 23.13 -13.87 21.75
N SER A 95 23.61 -13.64 20.52
CA SER A 95 24.80 -14.33 20.01
C SER A 95 26.11 -13.95 20.72
N GLY A 96 26.17 -12.79 21.38
CA GLY A 96 27.32 -12.37 22.20
C GLY A 96 27.35 -12.92 23.64
N LYS A 97 26.29 -13.61 24.08
CA LYS A 97 26.22 -14.24 25.42
C LYS A 97 26.65 -15.71 25.42
N ILE A 98 27.02 -16.26 24.27
CA ILE A 98 27.63 -17.58 24.14
C ILE A 98 29.16 -17.37 24.05
N GLN A 99 29.77 -16.89 25.14
CA GLN A 99 31.22 -16.93 25.34
C GLN A 99 31.54 -16.95 26.84
#